data_AF-D7MBW7-F1
#
_entry.id   AF-D7MBW7-F1
#
_cell.length_a   1.000
_cell.length_b   1.000
_cell.length_c   1.000
_cell.angle_alpha   90.00
_cell.angle_beta   90.00
_cell.angle_gamma   90.00
#
_symmetry.space_group_name_H-M   'P 1'
#
loop_
_entity.id
_entity.type
_entity.pdbx_description
1 polymer ?
#
loop_
_entity_poly.entity_id
_entity_poly.type
_entity_poly.pdbx_seq_one_letter_code
_entity_poly.pdbx_strand_id
1 'polypeptide(L)'
;MSKKFLVFSTVLVFLFSLSYATPGITTFYTSYTPSACYRGTQGVMIAAASDRLWNNGRVCGKMITVKCTGPRNAVPHPCTGKSMTVKIVDHCPSSCASTLDLSREAFAQIANPVAGIINIDYIP
;
A
#
# COMPACT_ATOMS: atom_id res chain seq x y z
N MET A 1 -30.88 17.80 53.64
CA MET A 1 -29.80 16.78 53.53
C MET A 1 -30.44 15.53 52.95
N SER A 2 -30.06 14.95 51.80
CA SER A 2 -28.76 14.91 51.15
C SER A 2 -28.88 14.51 49.68
N LYS A 3 -28.11 15.23 48.83
CA LYS A 3 -27.45 14.85 47.56
C LYS A 3 -28.21 13.99 46.55
N LYS A 4 -28.76 14.66 45.53
CA LYS A 4 -28.99 14.06 44.20
C LYS A 4 -27.62 13.77 43.56
N PHE A 5 -27.23 12.50 43.50
CA PHE A 5 -26.02 12.08 42.78
C PHE A 5 -26.31 12.13 41.28
N LEU A 6 -25.80 13.16 40.62
CA LEU A 6 -25.87 13.32 39.17
C LEU A 6 -24.70 12.54 38.57
N VAL A 7 -24.95 11.31 38.13
CA VAL A 7 -23.96 10.46 37.46
C VAL A 7 -23.81 10.98 36.03
N PHE A 8 -22.81 11.83 35.80
CA PHE A 8 -22.33 12.15 34.45
C PHE A 8 -21.60 10.92 33.90
N SER A 9 -22.35 10.03 33.23
CA SER A 9 -21.75 8.97 32.41
C SER A 9 -21.10 9.64 31.19
N THR A 10 -19.81 9.94 31.30
CA THR A 10 -19.00 10.41 30.17
C THR A 10 -18.73 9.22 29.26
N VAL A 11 -19.57 9.05 28.24
CA VAL A 11 -19.33 8.08 27.16
C VAL A 11 -18.16 8.60 26.33
N LEU A 12 -16.95 8.19 26.68
CA LEU A 12 -15.75 8.42 25.88
C LEU A 12 -15.79 7.47 24.67
N VAL A 13 -16.42 7.91 23.57
CA VAL A 13 -16.42 7.17 22.30
C VAL A 13 -15.00 7.25 21.74
N PHE A 14 -14.18 6.24 22.00
CA PHE A 14 -12.92 6.06 21.29
C PHE A 14 -13.24 5.84 19.81
N LEU A 15 -12.89 6.81 18.97
CA LEU A 15 -12.90 6.66 17.52
C LEU A 15 -11.79 5.68 17.12
N PHE A 16 -12.02 4.38 17.32
CA PHE A 16 -11.18 3.35 16.71
C PHE A 16 -11.43 3.40 15.20
N SER A 17 -10.52 4.02 14.46
CA SER A 17 -10.53 3.99 13.00
C SER A 17 -10.26 2.56 12.54
N LEU A 18 -11.31 1.84 12.16
CA LEU A 18 -11.18 0.54 11.49
C LEU A 18 -10.51 0.76 10.14
N SER A 19 -9.24 0.38 10.05
CA SER A 19 -8.49 0.37 8.79
C SER A 19 -8.76 -0.94 8.09
N TYR A 20 -9.56 -0.92 7.02
CA TYR A 20 -9.82 -2.10 6.21
C TYR A 20 -8.70 -2.29 5.17
N ALA A 21 -8.11 -3.47 5.16
CA ALA A 21 -7.21 -3.90 4.10
C ALA A 21 -7.98 -4.02 2.78
N THR A 22 -7.45 -3.39 1.72
CA THR A 22 -8.03 -3.45 0.38
C THR A 22 -7.26 -4.48 -0.47
N PRO A 23 -7.93 -5.45 -1.10
CA PRO A 23 -7.26 -6.41 -1.96
C PRO A 23 -6.74 -5.73 -3.22
N GLY A 24 -5.58 -6.17 -3.70
CA GLY A 24 -4.94 -5.65 -4.89
C GLY A 24 -3.99 -6.65 -5.53
N ILE A 25 -3.40 -6.22 -6.64
CA ILE A 25 -2.37 -6.95 -7.36
C ILE A 25 -1.12 -6.07 -7.36
N THR A 26 0.06 -6.67 -7.20
CA THR A 26 1.30 -5.92 -7.30
C THR A 26 2.30 -6.62 -8.21
N THR A 27 3.05 -5.81 -8.95
CA THR A 27 4.25 -6.18 -9.73
C THR A 27 5.44 -5.38 -9.21
N PHE A 28 6.58 -5.45 -9.89
CA PHE A 28 7.65 -4.48 -9.67
C PHE A 28 8.28 -3.95 -10.96
N TYR A 29 8.85 -2.74 -10.87
CA TYR A 29 9.65 -2.08 -11.90
C TYR A 29 11.06 -1.79 -11.39
N THR A 30 11.95 -1.30 -12.26
CA THR A 30 13.40 -1.20 -11.97
C THR A 30 14.04 0.13 -12.35
N SER A 31 13.31 1.00 -13.05
CA SER A 31 13.76 2.37 -13.36
C SER A 31 12.82 3.36 -12.67
N TYR A 32 13.34 4.13 -11.72
CA TYR A 32 12.54 4.97 -10.83
C TYR A 32 12.51 6.45 -11.21
N THR A 33 13.16 6.82 -12.32
CA THR A 33 13.31 8.21 -12.76
C THR A 33 13.15 8.35 -14.28
N PRO A 34 12.54 9.45 -14.76
CA PRO A 34 11.85 10.47 -13.96
C PRO A 34 10.51 9.94 -13.44
N SER A 35 10.25 10.12 -12.15
CA SER A 35 8.97 9.76 -11.55
C SER A 35 7.90 10.80 -11.90
N ALA A 36 6.64 10.37 -12.09
CA ALA A 36 5.54 11.26 -12.43
C ALA A 36 5.28 12.35 -11.37
N CYS A 37 5.47 12.04 -10.08
CA CYS A 37 5.22 12.99 -9.00
C CYS A 37 6.36 14.01 -8.82
N TYR A 38 7.63 13.60 -8.95
CA TYR A 38 8.77 14.39 -8.46
C TYR A 38 9.90 14.58 -9.47
N ARG A 39 9.85 13.93 -10.64
CA ARG A 39 10.89 13.96 -11.70
C ARG A 39 12.27 13.43 -11.30
N GLY A 40 12.55 13.24 -10.01
CA GLY A 40 13.77 12.68 -9.46
C GLY A 40 13.52 11.48 -8.55
N THR A 41 14.60 11.00 -7.91
CA THR A 41 14.55 9.88 -6.98
C THR A 41 13.89 10.26 -5.66
N GLN A 42 13.24 9.29 -5.02
CA GLN A 42 12.65 9.38 -3.68
C GLN A 42 13.07 8.18 -2.81
N GLY A 43 14.19 7.55 -3.14
CA GLY A 43 14.64 6.30 -2.53
C GLY A 43 14.03 5.06 -3.18
N VAL A 44 14.12 3.93 -2.48
CA VAL A 44 13.76 2.59 -3.00
C VAL A 44 12.58 1.94 -2.27
N MET A 45 11.97 2.62 -1.28
CA MET A 45 10.72 2.17 -0.67
C MET A 45 9.57 2.95 -1.31
N ILE A 46 9.38 2.72 -2.60
CA ILE A 46 8.49 3.49 -3.47
C ILE A 46 7.59 2.59 -4.32
N ALA A 47 6.49 3.15 -4.82
CA ALA A 47 5.60 2.49 -5.77
C ALA A 47 4.98 3.47 -6.78
N ALA A 48 4.59 2.93 -7.94
CA ALA A 48 3.74 3.57 -8.92
C ALA A 48 2.28 3.15 -8.68
N ALA A 49 1.35 4.10 -8.76
CA ALA A 49 -0.08 3.85 -8.56
C ALA A 49 -0.78 3.63 -9.90
N SER A 50 -1.66 2.63 -9.98
CA SER A 50 -2.55 2.43 -11.14
C SER A 50 -3.48 3.62 -11.39
N ASP A 51 -4.07 3.71 -12.58
CA ASP A 51 -5.08 4.74 -12.92
C ASP A 51 -6.19 4.89 -11.87
N ARG A 52 -6.64 3.76 -11.30
CA ARG A 52 -7.69 3.72 -10.26
C ARG A 52 -7.27 4.47 -9.00
N LEU A 53 -5.98 4.45 -8.66
CA LEU A 53 -5.43 5.12 -7.47
C LEU A 53 -4.83 6.49 -7.79
N TRP A 54 -4.36 6.70 -9.02
CA TRP A 54 -3.59 7.88 -9.43
C TRP A 54 -4.30 9.19 -9.12
N ASN A 55 -5.60 9.27 -9.45
CA ASN A 55 -6.45 10.44 -9.17
C ASN A 55 -5.76 11.78 -9.51
N ASN A 56 -5.30 11.91 -10.76
CA ASN A 56 -4.58 13.10 -11.26
C ASN A 56 -3.38 13.50 -10.36
N GLY A 57 -2.65 12.52 -9.84
CA GLY A 57 -1.50 12.74 -8.96
C GLY A 57 -1.85 13.08 -7.50
N ARG A 58 -3.13 13.09 -7.09
CA ARG A 58 -3.49 13.35 -5.67
C ARG A 58 -3.00 12.26 -4.71
N VAL A 59 -2.57 11.11 -5.23
CA VAL A 59 -1.96 10.03 -4.45
C VAL A 59 -0.45 10.25 -4.22
N CYS A 60 0.18 11.19 -4.94
CA CYS A 60 1.60 11.48 -4.79
C CYS A 60 1.97 11.77 -3.32
N GLY A 61 3.02 11.11 -2.84
CA GLY A 61 3.54 11.27 -1.50
C GLY A 61 2.80 10.50 -0.40
N LYS A 62 1.66 9.87 -0.71
CA LYS A 62 0.97 9.02 0.26
C LYS A 62 1.80 7.78 0.59
N MET A 63 1.69 7.33 1.84
CA MET A 63 2.37 6.14 2.35
C MET A 63 1.38 4.99 2.39
N ILE A 64 1.63 3.93 1.64
CA ILE A 64 0.75 2.76 1.57
C ILE A 64 1.46 1.57 2.20
N THR A 65 0.79 0.90 3.13
CA THR A 65 1.28 -0.36 3.71
C THR A 65 0.75 -1.52 2.90
N VAL A 66 1.64 -2.42 2.47
CA VAL A 66 1.37 -3.53 1.56
C VAL A 66 1.81 -4.84 2.20
N LYS A 67 1.00 -5.90 2.03
CA LYS A 67 1.29 -7.26 2.47
C LYS A 67 0.95 -8.25 1.36
N CYS A 68 1.84 -9.21 1.10
CA CYS A 68 1.56 -10.33 0.19
C CYS A 68 0.52 -11.27 0.80
N THR A 69 -0.50 -11.64 0.01
CA THR A 69 -1.58 -12.55 0.43
C THR A 69 -1.54 -13.89 -0.29
N GLY A 70 -0.83 -13.99 -1.42
CA GLY A 70 -0.61 -15.28 -2.06
C GLY A 70 -0.11 -15.20 -3.50
N PRO A 71 0.09 -16.37 -4.12
CA PRO A 71 0.51 -16.47 -5.51
C PRO A 71 -0.57 -15.96 -6.46
N ARG A 72 -0.12 -15.41 -7.60
CA ARG A 72 -0.96 -15.05 -8.75
C ARG A 72 -0.62 -15.87 -10.00
N ASN A 73 0.48 -16.59 -9.99
CA ASN A 73 0.95 -17.45 -11.07
C ASN A 73 1.50 -18.78 -10.51
N ALA A 74 2.17 -19.56 -11.34
CA ALA A 74 2.66 -20.90 -11.00
C ALA A 74 3.78 -20.95 -9.95
N VAL A 75 4.31 -19.79 -9.48
CA VAL A 75 5.34 -19.77 -8.44
C VAL A 75 4.69 -20.01 -7.07
N PRO A 76 4.98 -21.14 -6.40
CA PRO A 76 4.34 -21.47 -5.13
C PRO A 76 4.94 -20.65 -3.97
N HIS A 77 4.11 -20.36 -2.97
CA HIS A 77 4.50 -19.71 -1.70
C HIS A 77 5.39 -18.45 -1.86
N PRO A 78 4.98 -17.45 -2.64
CA PRO A 78 5.85 -16.31 -2.92
C PRO A 78 6.02 -15.38 -1.72
N CYS A 79 5.10 -15.38 -0.77
CA CYS A 79 5.06 -14.41 0.33
C CYS A 79 6.09 -14.69 1.41
N THR A 80 6.72 -13.63 1.93
CA THR A 80 7.64 -13.70 3.08
C THR A 80 6.92 -13.67 4.43
N GLY A 81 5.63 -13.33 4.45
CA GLY A 81 4.84 -13.10 5.65
C GLY A 81 4.98 -11.70 6.25
N LYS A 82 5.88 -10.87 5.72
CA LYS A 82 6.09 -9.48 6.16
C LYS A 82 5.12 -8.50 5.49
N SER A 83 5.02 -7.32 6.08
CA SER A 83 4.43 -6.14 5.47
C SER A 83 5.51 -5.08 5.28
N MET A 84 5.30 -4.16 4.35
CA MET A 84 6.18 -3.02 4.14
C MET A 84 5.35 -1.77 3.82
N THR A 85 5.93 -0.59 4.02
CA THR A 85 5.28 0.68 3.67
C THR A 85 6.09 1.36 2.57
N VAL A 86 5.40 1.82 1.52
CA VAL A 86 5.99 2.49 0.35
C VAL A 86 5.38 3.87 0.17
N LYS A 87 6.18 4.80 -0.35
CA LYS A 87 5.71 6.10 -0.83
C LYS A 87 5.22 5.98 -2.27
N ILE A 88 4.06 6.55 -2.59
CA ILE A 88 3.63 6.67 -3.99
C ILE A 88 4.35 7.83 -4.65
N VAL A 89 5.09 7.53 -5.72
CA VAL A 89 5.95 8.52 -6.41
C VAL A 89 5.73 8.55 -7.90
N ASP A 90 5.04 7.56 -8.46
CA ASP A 90 4.90 7.42 -9.90
C ASP A 90 3.50 6.96 -10.31
N HIS A 91 3.24 7.00 -11.61
CA HIS A 91 2.00 6.60 -12.23
C HIS A 91 2.22 5.35 -13.07
N CYS A 92 1.45 4.30 -12.80
CA CYS A 92 1.35 3.12 -13.65
C CYS A 92 0.07 3.25 -14.51
N PRO A 93 0.16 3.73 -15.77
CA PRO A 93 -1.00 3.88 -16.64
C PRO A 93 -1.58 2.51 -17.03
N SER A 94 -2.70 2.48 -17.75
CA SER A 94 -3.52 1.28 -18.02
C SER A 94 -2.78 0.07 -18.62
N SER A 95 -1.60 0.27 -19.20
CA SER A 95 -0.69 -0.81 -19.65
C SER A 95 -0.11 -1.64 -18.49
N CYS A 96 -0.19 -1.12 -17.27
CA CYS A 96 0.27 -1.75 -16.05
C CYS A 96 -0.86 -2.59 -15.45
N ALA A 97 -0.68 -3.91 -15.41
CA ALA A 97 -1.70 -4.84 -14.93
C ALA A 97 -1.84 -4.89 -13.38
N SER A 98 -1.12 -4.05 -12.65
CA SER A 98 -1.08 -4.06 -11.18
C SER A 98 -1.86 -2.89 -10.58
N THR A 99 -2.31 -3.06 -9.34
CA THR A 99 -2.90 -1.97 -8.53
C THR A 99 -1.82 -1.01 -8.06
N LEU A 100 -0.69 -1.57 -7.65
CA LEU A 100 0.56 -0.89 -7.29
C LEU A 100 1.70 -1.60 -8.02
N ASP A 101 2.60 -0.84 -8.63
CA ASP A 101 3.85 -1.37 -9.16
C ASP A 101 4.98 -0.95 -8.24
N LEU A 102 5.58 -1.90 -7.53
CA LEU A 102 6.55 -1.60 -6.48
C LEU A 102 7.94 -1.41 -7.09
N SER A 103 8.79 -0.67 -6.40
CA SER A 103 10.24 -0.87 -6.56
C SER A 103 10.61 -2.33 -6.27
N ARG A 104 11.62 -2.86 -6.97
CA ARG A 104 12.09 -4.24 -6.77
C ARG A 104 12.51 -4.50 -5.32
N GLU A 105 13.14 -3.52 -4.67
CA GLU A 105 13.56 -3.60 -3.27
C GLU A 105 12.35 -3.75 -2.33
N ALA A 106 11.31 -2.94 -2.54
CA ALA A 106 10.09 -3.04 -1.75
C ALA A 106 9.33 -4.35 -2.00
N PHE A 107 9.27 -4.82 -3.25
CA PHE A 107 8.68 -6.12 -3.59
C PHE A 107 9.40 -7.26 -2.85
N ALA A 108 10.74 -7.25 -2.87
CA ALA A 108 11.57 -8.27 -2.24
C ALA A 108 11.36 -8.37 -0.72
N GLN A 109 10.86 -7.32 -0.06
CA GLN A 109 10.51 -7.38 1.37
C GLN A 109 9.31 -8.29 1.64
N ILE A 110 8.34 -8.33 0.72
CA ILE A 110 7.06 -9.04 0.94
C ILE A 110 6.92 -10.31 0.12
N ALA A 111 7.70 -10.47 -0.96
CA ALA A 111 7.67 -11.68 -1.78
C ALA A 111 8.95 -11.96 -2.56
N ASN A 112 9.13 -13.22 -2.97
CA ASN A 112 10.20 -13.65 -3.86
C ASN A 112 10.06 -12.97 -5.24
N PRO A 113 11.05 -12.17 -5.70
CA PRO A 113 10.99 -11.49 -6.99
C PRO A 113 10.82 -12.41 -8.21
N VAL A 114 11.14 -13.71 -8.09
CA VAL A 114 10.87 -14.70 -9.15
C VAL A 114 9.37 -14.81 -9.48
N ALA A 115 8.50 -14.56 -8.49
CA ALA A 115 7.06 -14.54 -8.74
C ALA A 115 6.65 -13.44 -9.73
N GLY A 116 7.30 -12.27 -9.71
CA GLY A 116 7.02 -11.14 -10.60
C GLY A 116 5.67 -10.44 -10.37
N ILE A 117 4.65 -11.18 -9.99
CA ILE A 117 3.29 -10.73 -9.73
C ILE A 117 2.67 -11.55 -8.60
N ILE A 118 2.03 -10.87 -7.65
CA ILE A 118 1.40 -11.50 -6.48
C ILE A 118 0.05 -10.83 -6.16
N ASN A 119 -0.77 -11.54 -5.40
CA ASN A 119 -1.92 -10.93 -4.72
C ASN A 119 -1.41 -10.22 -3.45
N ILE A 120 -1.97 -9.05 -3.18
CA ILE A 120 -1.66 -8.25 -1.99
C ILE A 120 -2.93 -7.79 -1.31
N ASP A 121 -2.77 -7.39 -0.06
CA ASP A 121 -3.64 -6.46 0.63
C ASP A 121 -2.87 -5.17 0.88
N TYR A 122 -3.54 -4.02 0.77
CA TYR A 122 -2.93 -2.73 1.06
C TYR A 122 -3.84 -1.80 1.87
N ILE A 123 -3.21 -0.92 2.64
CA ILE A 123 -3.86 0.11 3.46
C ILE A 123 -3.30 1.48 3.05
N PRO A 124 -4.14 2.39 2.50
CA PRO A 124 -3.75 3.73 2.05
C PRO A 124 -3.30 4.71 3.14
#